data_AF-A0A958S8V3-F1
#
_entry.id   AF-A0A958S8V3-F1
#
_cell.length_a   1.000
_cell.length_b   1.000
_cell.length_c   1.000
_cell.angle_alpha   90.00
_cell.angle_beta   90.00
_cell.angle_gamma   90.00
#
_symmetry.space_group_name_H-M   'P 1'
#
loop_
_entity.id
_entity.type
_entity.pdbx_description
1 polymer ?
#
loop_
_entity_poly.entity_id
_entity_poly.type
_entity_poly.pdbx_seq_one_letter_code
_entity_poly.pdbx_strand_id
1 'polypeptide(L)'
;MSLRATLLSPTKPNNIPEKSQWLSGEGAGSWFFIEFKNDFFLISRFSPTGDIECSGKFKLIDGELDFSKEYNFEHISHCQQVRIKQATAILLFERIND
;
A
#
# COMPACT_ATOMS: atom_id res chain seq x y z
N MET A 1 -13.64 25.99 1.95
CA MET A 1 -13.86 24.58 2.35
C MET A 1 -13.15 23.71 1.34
N SER A 2 -11.93 23.25 1.64
CA SER A 2 -11.17 22.41 0.69
C SER A 2 -11.76 21.01 0.68
N LEU A 3 -12.68 20.74 -0.25
CA LEU A 3 -12.97 19.37 -0.65
C LEU A 3 -11.66 18.81 -1.22
N ARG A 4 -10.93 18.01 -0.43
CA ARG A 4 -9.95 17.09 -1.02
C ARG A 4 -10.76 16.12 -1.85
N ALA A 5 -10.88 16.39 -3.14
CA ALA A 5 -11.50 15.51 -4.11
C ALA A 5 -10.58 14.30 -4.34
N THR A 6 -10.39 13.50 -3.29
CA THR A 6 -9.82 12.16 -3.42
C THR A 6 -10.78 11.36 -4.27
N LEU A 7 -10.28 10.80 -5.37
CA LEU A 7 -11.05 9.94 -6.26
C LEU A 7 -11.73 8.85 -5.44
N LEU A 8 -13.04 8.63 -5.66
CA LEU A 8 -13.74 7.46 -5.11
C LEU A 8 -13.04 6.19 -5.62
N SER A 9 -12.92 5.18 -4.78
CA SER A 9 -12.35 3.90 -5.20
C SER A 9 -13.19 3.32 -6.34
N PRO A 10 -12.60 2.90 -7.47
CA PRO A 10 -13.30 2.19 -8.52
C PRO A 10 -13.83 0.85 -7.97
N THR A 11 -14.68 0.19 -8.74
CA THR A 11 -15.05 -1.20 -8.43
C THR A 11 -13.78 -2.04 -8.34
N LYS A 12 -13.58 -2.72 -7.21
CA LYS A 12 -12.40 -3.57 -6.99
C LYS A 12 -12.36 -4.64 -8.09
N PRO A 13 -11.30 -4.70 -8.90
CA PRO A 13 -11.20 -5.70 -9.94
C PRO A 13 -10.94 -7.09 -9.33
N ASN A 14 -11.47 -8.14 -9.94
CA ASN A 14 -11.35 -9.52 -9.43
C ASN A 14 -9.93 -10.11 -9.57
N ASN A 15 -9.04 -9.43 -10.29
CA ASN A 15 -7.65 -9.87 -10.51
C ASN A 15 -6.69 -9.41 -9.40
N ILE A 16 -7.14 -8.60 -8.44
CA ILE A 16 -6.30 -8.17 -7.31
C ILE A 16 -6.72 -8.86 -6.01
N PRO A 17 -5.80 -9.00 -5.04
CA PRO A 17 -6.11 -9.60 -3.76
C PRO A 17 -7.23 -8.87 -3.00
N GLU A 18 -8.08 -9.60 -2.28
CA GLU A 18 -9.22 -9.01 -1.56
C GLU A 18 -8.81 -7.99 -0.50
N LYS A 19 -7.66 -8.19 0.15
CA LYS A 19 -7.11 -7.27 1.15
C LYS A 19 -6.45 -6.02 0.54
N SER A 20 -6.53 -5.84 -0.78
CA SER A 20 -6.03 -4.63 -1.43
C SER A 20 -6.82 -3.40 -0.97
N GLN A 21 -6.10 -2.36 -0.57
CA GLN A 21 -6.62 -1.07 -0.15
C GLN A 21 -6.49 -0.07 -1.28
N TRP A 22 -7.51 0.77 -1.47
CA TRP A 22 -7.44 1.86 -2.43
C TRP A 22 -6.73 3.05 -1.79
N LEU A 23 -5.68 3.53 -2.44
CA LEU A 23 -5.05 4.80 -2.08
C LEU A 23 -5.42 5.83 -3.14
N SER A 24 -6.28 6.77 -2.74
CA SER A 24 -6.64 7.92 -3.56
C SER A 24 -5.51 8.95 -3.53
N GLY A 25 -4.97 9.29 -4.69
CA GLY A 25 -4.12 10.46 -4.91
C GLY A 25 -4.90 11.65 -5.47
N GLU A 26 -4.20 12.76 -5.69
CA GLU A 26 -4.74 13.96 -6.34
C GLU A 26 -4.88 13.73 -7.85
N GLY A 27 -6.06 13.28 -8.28
CA GLY A 27 -6.40 13.06 -9.70
C GLY A 27 -6.17 11.64 -10.23
N ALA A 28 -5.54 10.75 -9.46
CA ALA A 28 -5.38 9.33 -9.77
C ALA A 28 -5.39 8.51 -8.47
N GLY A 29 -5.59 7.20 -8.57
CA GLY A 29 -5.45 6.30 -7.42
C GLY A 29 -4.94 4.95 -7.85
N SER A 30 -4.48 4.16 -6.89
CA SER A 30 -3.97 2.81 -7.14
C SER A 30 -4.37 1.90 -6.00
N TRP A 31 -4.50 0.61 -6.32
CA TRP A 31 -4.72 -0.42 -5.33
C TRP A 31 -3.38 -0.86 -4.75
N PHE A 32 -3.31 -0.96 -3.43
CA PHE A 32 -2.14 -1.39 -2.70
C PHE A 32 -2.45 -2.64 -1.90
N PHE A 33 -1.61 -3.63 -2.05
CA PHE A 33 -1.69 -4.88 -1.30
C PHE A 33 -0.42 -5.05 -0.49
N ILE A 34 -0.58 -5.46 0.75
CA ILE A 34 0.51 -5.88 1.63
C ILE A 34 0.18 -7.24 2.21
N GLU A 35 1.15 -8.14 2.16
CA GLU A 35 1.07 -9.46 2.76
C GLU A 35 2.37 -9.79 3.47
N PHE A 36 2.28 -10.31 4.70
CA PHE A 36 3.44 -10.82 5.39
C PHE A 36 3.73 -12.27 4.97
N LYS A 37 4.96 -12.51 4.50
CA LYS A 37 5.47 -13.77 3.96
C LYS A 37 6.74 -14.14 4.70
N ASN A 38 6.62 -15.08 5.63
CA ASN A 38 7.70 -15.66 6.43
C ASN A 38 8.50 -14.63 7.26
N ASP A 39 9.36 -13.82 6.61
CA ASP A 39 10.21 -12.79 7.23
C ASP A 39 10.09 -11.41 6.55
N PHE A 40 9.39 -11.32 5.41
CA PHE A 40 9.29 -10.09 4.63
C PHE A 40 7.84 -9.75 4.30
N PHE A 41 7.61 -8.49 3.99
CA PHE A 41 6.33 -7.96 3.53
C PHE A 41 6.35 -7.84 2.01
N LEU A 42 5.43 -8.51 1.35
CA LEU A 42 5.23 -8.37 -0.09
C LEU A 42 4.26 -7.22 -0.32
N ILE A 43 4.75 -6.13 -0.90
CA ILE A 43 3.94 -4.95 -1.20
C ILE A 43 3.79 -4.85 -2.72
N SER A 44 2.53 -4.83 -3.18
CA SER A 44 2.20 -4.74 -4.59
C SER A 44 1.25 -3.57 -4.84
N ARG A 45 1.55 -2.80 -5.89
CA ARG A 45 0.74 -1.74 -6.44
C ARG A 45 0.07 -2.25 -7.70
N PHE A 46 -1.25 -2.07 -7.77
CA PHE A 46 -2.03 -2.35 -8.95
C PHE A 46 -2.71 -1.08 -9.45
N SER A 47 -2.84 -0.99 -10.76
CA SER A 47 -3.61 0.03 -11.44
C SER A 47 -5.10 -0.04 -11.06
N PRO A 48 -5.91 1.00 -11.33
CA PRO A 48 -7.36 0.99 -11.10
C PRO A 48 -8.08 -0.20 -11.74
N THR A 49 -7.55 -0.69 -12.86
CA THR A 49 -7.98 -1.87 -13.64
C THR A 49 -7.48 -3.20 -13.09
N GLY A 50 -6.52 -3.15 -12.15
CA GLY A 50 -5.95 -4.30 -11.48
C GLY A 50 -4.67 -4.86 -12.10
N ASP A 51 -4.08 -4.17 -13.08
CA ASP A 51 -2.77 -4.50 -13.63
C ASP A 51 -1.66 -4.25 -12.61
N ILE A 52 -0.67 -5.13 -12.48
CA ILE A 52 0.47 -4.94 -11.58
C ILE A 52 1.35 -3.81 -12.12
N GLU A 53 1.43 -2.73 -11.37
CA GLU A 53 2.29 -1.57 -11.65
C GLU A 53 3.66 -1.73 -10.98
N CYS A 54 3.68 -2.21 -9.75
CA CYS A 54 4.91 -2.55 -9.06
C CYS A 54 4.68 -3.66 -8.05
N SER A 55 5.64 -4.56 -7.90
CA SER A 55 5.65 -5.54 -6.82
C SER A 55 7.07 -5.68 -6.30
N GLY A 56 7.22 -5.73 -4.99
CA GLY A 56 8.52 -5.85 -4.33
C GLY A 56 8.41 -6.56 -2.99
N LYS A 57 9.54 -7.09 -2.54
CA LYS A 57 9.72 -7.58 -1.17
C LYS A 57 10.28 -6.45 -0.34
N PHE A 58 9.69 -6.23 0.83
CA PHE A 58 10.07 -5.16 1.74
C PHE A 58 10.27 -5.73 3.14
N LYS A 59 11.17 -5.11 3.90
CA LYS A 59 11.36 -5.40 5.31
C LYS A 59 10.91 -4.19 6.12
N LEU A 60 10.21 -4.45 7.22
CA LEU A 60 9.85 -3.43 8.19
C LEU A 60 11.12 -3.06 8.96
N ILE A 61 11.49 -1.78 8.90
CA ILE A 61 12.72 -1.28 9.52
C ILE A 61 12.46 -0.77 10.93
N ASP A 62 11.27 -0.18 11.14
CA ASP A 62 10.89 0.39 12.42
C ASP A 62 9.40 0.16 12.71
N GLY A 63 9.12 -0.34 13.91
CA GLY A 63 7.79 -0.64 14.42
C GLY A 63 7.31 -2.07 14.14
N GLU A 64 6.01 -2.29 14.34
CA GLU A 64 5.33 -3.56 14.11
C GLU A 64 4.02 -3.27 13.37
N LEU A 65 3.72 -4.05 12.33
CA LEU A 65 2.47 -3.90 11.58
C LEU A 65 1.44 -4.92 12.08
N ASP A 66 0.42 -4.42 12.78
CA ASP A 66 -0.73 -5.23 13.19
C ASP A 66 -1.78 -5.28 12.06
N PHE A 67 -1.91 -6.41 11.35
CA PHE A 67 -2.99 -6.58 10.36
C PHE A 67 -4.40 -6.60 10.98
N SER A 68 -4.50 -6.78 12.30
CA SER A 68 -5.75 -6.70 13.07
C SER A 68 -6.22 -5.26 13.29
N LYS A 69 -5.34 -4.27 13.11
CA LYS A 69 -5.65 -2.85 13.27
C LYS A 69 -5.79 -2.18 11.91
N GLU A 70 -6.50 -1.05 11.89
CA GLU A 70 -6.59 -0.22 10.70
C GLU A 70 -5.22 0.38 10.36
N TYR A 71 -4.78 0.19 9.11
CA TYR A 71 -3.57 0.76 8.56
C TYR A 71 -3.88 1.36 7.20
N ASN A 72 -3.14 2.39 6.82
CA ASN A 72 -3.31 3.11 5.56
C ASN A 72 -1.95 3.33 4.91
N PHE A 73 -1.85 3.09 3.61
CA PHE A 73 -0.69 3.50 2.83
C PHE A 73 -0.64 5.03 2.76
N GLU A 74 0.51 5.64 3.05
CA GLU A 74 0.68 7.09 2.94
C GLU A 74 1.49 7.47 1.72
N HIS A 75 2.65 6.85 1.53
CA HIS A 75 3.59 7.26 0.49
C HIS A 75 4.47 6.12 0.03
N ILE A 76 4.81 6.12 -1.26
CA ILE A 76 5.72 5.14 -1.86
C ILE A 76 6.74 5.87 -2.73
N SER A 77 8.00 5.78 -2.33
CA SER A 77 9.11 6.38 -3.05
C SER A 77 9.70 5.35 -4.02
N HIS A 78 9.35 5.46 -5.30
CA HIS A 78 9.94 4.68 -6.40
C HIS A 78 9.86 3.15 -6.24
N CYS A 79 8.89 2.65 -5.46
CA CYS A 79 8.78 1.24 -5.10
C CYS A 79 10.06 0.69 -4.44
N GLN A 80 10.81 1.57 -3.76
CA GLN A 80 11.97 1.24 -2.93
C GLN A 80 11.66 1.42 -1.46
N GLN A 81 10.84 2.41 -1.11
CA GLN A 81 10.41 2.62 0.26
C GLN A 81 8.90 2.83 0.30
N VAL A 82 8.25 2.23 1.29
CA VAL A 82 6.80 2.33 1.52
C VAL A 82 6.57 2.79 2.95
N ARG A 83 5.69 3.78 3.11
CA ARG A 83 5.27 4.29 4.41
C ARG A 83 3.82 3.91 4.64
N ILE A 84 3.57 3.19 5.72
CA ILE A 84 2.23 2.80 6.14
C ILE A 84 1.97 3.47 7.47
N LYS A 85 0.89 4.24 7.54
CA LYS A 85 0.42 4.85 8.77
C LYS A 85 -0.53 3.89 9.47
N GLN A 86 -0.20 3.52 10.70
CA GLN A 86 -1.07 2.73 11.56
C GLN A 86 -1.35 3.53 12.83
N ALA A 87 -2.62 3.85 13.06
CA ALA A 87 -3.04 4.79 14.11
C ALA A 87 -2.25 6.12 14.04
N THR A 88 -1.33 6.35 14.99
CA THR A 88 -0.45 7.52 15.09
C THR A 88 1.00 7.23 14.70
N ALA A 89 1.36 5.97 14.47
CA ALA A 89 2.71 5.54 14.09
C ALA A 89 2.87 5.49 12.57
N ILE A 90 4.06 5.84 12.09
CA ILE A 90 4.44 5.65 10.68
C ILE A 90 5.45 4.51 10.62
N LEU A 91 5.05 3.43 9.98
CA LEU A 91 5.85 2.24 9.76
C LEU A 91 6.60 2.39 8.43
N LEU A 92 7.92 2.27 8.48
CA LEU A 92 8.79 2.38 7.31
C LEU A 92 9.21 1.01 6.81
N PHE A 93 8.89 0.75 5.54
CA PHE A 93 9.26 -0.47 4.85
C PHE A 93 10.28 -0.15 3.77
N GLU A 94 11.39 -0.88 3.76
CA GLU A 94 12.44 -0.74 2.76
C GLU A 94 12.52 -1.99 1.89
N ARG A 95 12.70 -1.80 0.58
CA ARG A 95 12.81 -2.87 -0.38
C ARG A 95 14.10 -3.64 -0.13
N ILE A 96 13.95 -4.95 0.04
CA ILE A 96 15.07 -5.88 0.06
C ILE A 96 15.34 -6.31 -1.38
N ASN A 97 16.42 -5.80 -1.95
CA ASN A 97 17.03 -6.37 -3.14
C ASN A 97 18.00 -7.45 -2.67
N ASP A 98 17.68 -8.70 -2.99
CA ASP A 98 18.58 -9.84 -2.84
C ASP A 98 19.70 -9.79 -3.89
#